data_AF-A0A7C4FB09-F1
#
_entry.id   AF-A0A7C4FB09-F1
#
_cell.length_a   1.000
_cell.length_b   1.000
_cell.length_c   1.000
_cell.angle_alpha   90.00
_cell.angle_beta   90.00
_cell.angle_gamma   90.00
#
_symmetry.space_group_name_H-M   'P 1'
#
loop_
_entity.id
_entity.type
_entity.pdbx_description
1 polymer ?
#
loop_
_entity_poly.entity_id
_entity_poly.type
_entity_poly.pdbx_seq_one_letter_code
_entity_poly.pdbx_strand_id
1 'polypeptide(L)'
;MSSYATLRKRFLKLLRMSCPRRNDTLVVVTLNNPQSYLLLRLTIDVESLFEAEVINLHIGSPRVPEIEELSRSCSSRLHAAQRPSTLTELKLIVYETHESMPGALYVLPFTAEEIYCYVLGEVMLGDISGLILEKSARVAYPLATTSITEIEKLTMVSKQEAGLLSPSCRKLLEELRSRVEPQALSWLYIRTFTKHYAAREPPRSLPSREVKKV
;
A
#
# COMPACT_ATOMS: atom_id res chain seq x y z
N MET A 1 -22.39 -0.99 10.49
CA MET A 1 -21.64 -1.73 9.45
C MET A 1 -20.99 -0.71 8.52
N SER A 2 -19.69 -0.84 8.24
CA SER A 2 -18.99 0.10 7.35
C SER A 2 -19.38 -0.16 5.89
N SER A 3 -19.97 0.84 5.23
CA SER A 3 -20.30 0.75 3.80
C SER A 3 -19.05 1.00 2.94
N TYR A 4 -19.05 0.54 1.69
CA TYR A 4 -17.99 0.85 0.72
C TYR A 4 -17.69 2.36 0.64
N ALA A 5 -18.74 3.19 0.67
CA ALA A 5 -18.58 4.65 0.67
C ALA A 5 -17.85 5.18 1.91
N THR A 6 -18.11 4.60 3.08
CA THR A 6 -17.41 4.95 4.33
C THR A 6 -15.94 4.55 4.25
N LEU A 7 -15.66 3.34 3.76
CA LEU A 7 -14.31 2.88 3.54
C LEU A 7 -13.55 3.77 2.54
N ARG A 8 -14.17 4.12 1.40
CA ARG A 8 -13.57 4.99 0.39
C ARG A 8 -13.18 6.35 0.96
N LYS A 9 -14.01 6.96 1.81
CA LYS A 9 -13.67 8.21 2.50
C LYS A 9 -12.46 8.05 3.43
N ARG A 10 -12.40 6.96 4.19
CA ARG A 10 -11.27 6.66 5.11
C ARG A 10 -9.98 6.38 4.34
N PHE A 11 -10.07 5.58 3.28
CA PHE A 11 -8.99 5.30 2.33
C PHE A 11 -8.42 6.60 1.76
N LEU A 12 -9.28 7.47 1.21
CA LEU A 12 -8.85 8.74 0.62
C LEU A 12 -8.20 9.66 1.65
N LYS A 13 -8.71 9.69 2.88
CA LYS A 13 -8.10 10.45 3.98
C LYS A 13 -6.67 9.99 4.26
N LEU A 14 -6.45 8.68 4.36
CA LEU A 14 -5.12 8.12 4.63
C LEU A 14 -4.18 8.27 3.45
N LEU A 15 -4.66 8.07 2.22
CA LEU A 15 -3.86 8.30 1.02
C LEU A 15 -3.35 9.75 0.97
N ARG A 16 -4.22 10.73 1.25
CA ARG A 16 -3.85 12.16 1.31
C ARG A 16 -2.78 12.48 2.34
N MET A 17 -2.68 11.71 3.43
CA MET A 17 -1.60 11.90 4.41
C MET A 17 -0.22 11.55 3.88
N SER A 18 -0.16 10.81 2.78
CA SER A 18 1.09 10.47 2.06
C SER A 18 1.43 11.53 0.99
N CYS A 19 0.67 12.63 0.94
CA CYS A 19 0.85 13.77 0.04
C CYS A 19 1.02 13.36 -1.45
N PRO A 20 0.06 12.63 -2.06
CA PRO A 20 0.04 12.42 -3.49
C PRO A 20 0.01 13.78 -4.21
N ARG A 21 0.79 13.91 -5.27
CA ARG A 21 0.91 15.15 -6.07
C ARG A 21 -0.08 15.12 -7.23
N ARG A 22 -0.24 16.24 -7.95
CA ARG A 22 -0.87 16.20 -9.28
C ARG A 22 0.08 15.57 -10.29
N ASN A 23 -0.45 14.78 -11.23
CA ASN A 23 0.36 14.05 -12.20
C ASN A 23 1.39 13.12 -11.54
N ASP A 24 1.05 12.60 -10.36
CA ASP A 24 1.88 11.65 -9.65
C ASP A 24 1.78 10.26 -10.29
N THR A 25 2.77 9.42 -10.05
CA THR A 25 2.69 8.00 -10.39
C THR A 25 2.39 7.22 -9.12
N LEU A 26 1.22 6.59 -9.05
CA LEU A 26 0.82 5.71 -7.96
C LEU A 26 1.15 4.27 -8.34
N VAL A 27 2.16 3.69 -7.69
CA VAL A 27 2.50 2.28 -7.87
C VAL A 27 1.73 1.46 -6.84
N VAL A 28 0.65 0.83 -7.28
CA VAL A 28 -0.24 0.03 -6.44
C VAL A 28 0.27 -1.41 -6.40
N VAL A 29 0.74 -1.81 -5.23
CA VAL A 29 1.29 -3.15 -4.99
C VAL A 29 0.15 -4.12 -4.75
N THR A 30 0.10 -5.23 -5.50
CA THR A 30 -0.92 -6.26 -5.34
C THR A 30 -0.33 -7.66 -5.22
N LEU A 31 -0.99 -8.49 -4.42
CA LEU A 31 -0.85 -9.94 -4.28
C LEU A 31 -2.20 -10.60 -4.58
N ASN A 32 -2.27 -11.92 -4.64
CA ASN A 32 -3.52 -12.67 -4.82
C ASN A 32 -4.34 -12.79 -3.51
N ASN A 33 -4.73 -11.65 -2.94
CA ASN A 33 -5.50 -11.57 -1.70
C ASN A 33 -6.57 -10.45 -1.72
N PRO A 34 -7.55 -10.51 -0.80
CA PRO A 34 -8.68 -9.56 -0.75
C PRO A 34 -8.27 -8.10 -0.60
N GLN A 35 -7.29 -7.83 0.26
CA GLN A 35 -6.81 -6.49 0.57
C GLN A 35 -6.15 -5.84 -0.65
N SER A 36 -5.44 -6.61 -1.47
CA SER A 36 -4.86 -6.12 -2.73
C SER A 36 -5.92 -5.79 -3.78
N TYR A 37 -6.94 -6.64 -3.91
CA TYR A 37 -8.08 -6.36 -4.78
C TYR A 37 -8.78 -5.06 -4.37
N LEU A 38 -9.08 -4.93 -3.08
CA LEU A 38 -9.78 -3.75 -2.55
C LEU A 38 -8.93 -2.49 -2.65
N LEU A 39 -7.63 -2.59 -2.37
CA LEU A 39 -6.67 -1.50 -2.55
C LEU A 39 -6.69 -0.98 -3.99
N LEU A 40 -6.57 -1.89 -4.96
CA LEU A 40 -6.51 -1.54 -6.37
C LEU A 40 -7.82 -0.87 -6.82
N ARG A 41 -8.96 -1.47 -6.48
CA ARG A 41 -10.27 -0.90 -6.78
C ARG A 41 -10.46 0.50 -6.19
N LEU A 42 -10.13 0.67 -4.91
CA LEU A 42 -10.25 1.98 -4.23
C LEU A 42 -9.31 3.02 -4.82
N THR A 43 -8.12 2.63 -5.28
CA THR A 43 -7.17 3.55 -5.92
C THR A 43 -7.73 4.03 -7.26
N ILE A 44 -8.20 3.12 -8.12
CA ILE A 44 -8.82 3.46 -9.42
C ILE A 44 -10.01 4.41 -9.22
N ASP A 45 -10.85 4.15 -8.21
CA ASP A 45 -12.00 5.01 -7.90
C ASP A 45 -11.64 6.44 -7.48
N VAL A 46 -10.39 6.72 -7.08
CA VAL A 46 -9.95 8.03 -6.57
C VAL A 46 -8.80 8.66 -7.34
N GLU A 47 -8.18 7.95 -8.29
CA GLU A 47 -7.01 8.41 -9.05
C GLU A 47 -7.26 9.73 -9.78
N SER A 48 -8.47 9.88 -10.35
CA SER A 48 -8.90 11.09 -11.06
C SER A 48 -8.89 12.35 -10.19
N LEU A 49 -9.00 12.22 -8.87
CA LEU A 49 -8.91 13.36 -7.95
C LEU A 49 -7.48 13.92 -7.85
N PHE A 50 -6.49 13.16 -8.30
CA PHE A 50 -5.08 13.51 -8.26
C PHE A 50 -4.49 13.71 -9.65
N GLU A 51 -5.26 13.52 -10.73
CA GLU A 51 -4.73 13.48 -12.11
C GLU A 51 -3.52 12.53 -12.21
N ALA A 52 -3.55 11.43 -11.45
CA ALA A 52 -2.40 10.56 -11.28
C ALA A 52 -2.46 9.36 -12.24
N GLU A 53 -1.28 8.88 -12.66
CA GLU A 53 -1.16 7.61 -13.35
C GLU A 53 -1.12 6.48 -12.33
N VAL A 54 -1.83 5.39 -12.62
CA VAL A 54 -1.84 4.20 -11.77
C VAL A 54 -1.09 3.08 -12.47
N ILE A 55 -0.05 2.59 -11.80
CA ILE A 55 0.71 1.42 -12.22
C ILE A 55 0.40 0.30 -11.26
N ASN A 56 -0.12 -0.82 -11.77
CA ASN A 56 -0.27 -2.01 -10.96
C ASN A 56 1.02 -2.84 -10.94
N LEU A 57 1.70 -2.89 -9.80
CA LEU A 57 2.83 -3.79 -9.56
C LEU A 57 2.32 -5.06 -8.86
N HIS A 58 2.24 -6.16 -9.59
CA HIS A 58 1.81 -7.44 -9.03
C HIS A 58 2.98 -8.31 -8.63
N ILE A 59 2.94 -8.85 -7.41
CA ILE A 59 4.02 -9.63 -6.82
C ILE A 59 3.58 -11.09 -6.65
N GLY A 60 4.46 -12.04 -6.98
CA GLY A 60 4.29 -13.45 -6.70
C GLY A 60 3.67 -14.26 -7.83
N SER A 61 2.60 -15.00 -7.54
CA SER A 61 1.89 -15.85 -8.50
C SER A 61 1.27 -15.02 -9.65
N PRO A 62 0.87 -15.66 -10.77
CA PRO A 62 0.03 -14.99 -11.77
C PRO A 62 -1.25 -14.43 -11.16
N ARG A 63 -1.71 -13.27 -11.64
CA ARG A 63 -2.91 -12.58 -11.13
C ARG A 63 -4.14 -13.49 -11.18
N VAL A 64 -4.93 -13.49 -10.11
CA VAL A 64 -6.29 -14.02 -10.15
C VAL A 64 -7.18 -13.19 -11.09
N PRO A 65 -8.23 -13.79 -11.71
CA PRO A 65 -9.04 -13.12 -12.72
C PRO A 65 -9.59 -11.76 -12.29
N GLU A 66 -10.01 -11.64 -11.03
CA GLU A 66 -10.60 -10.40 -10.47
C GLU A 66 -9.56 -9.26 -10.39
N ILE A 67 -8.31 -9.57 -10.06
CA ILE A 67 -7.21 -8.59 -10.04
C ILE A 67 -6.75 -8.28 -11.45
N GLU A 68 -6.67 -9.29 -12.32
CA GLU A 68 -6.33 -9.12 -13.73
C GLU A 68 -7.31 -8.17 -14.42
N GLU A 69 -8.62 -8.36 -14.21
CA GLU A 69 -9.67 -7.49 -14.76
C GLU A 69 -9.50 -6.03 -14.31
N LEU A 70 -9.37 -5.79 -13.00
CA LEU A 70 -9.13 -4.44 -12.47
C LEU A 70 -7.84 -3.82 -13.00
N SER A 71 -6.78 -4.62 -13.15
CA SER A 71 -5.48 -4.12 -13.60
C SER A 71 -5.51 -3.57 -15.02
N ARG A 72 -6.49 -3.95 -15.85
CA ARG A 72 -6.66 -3.41 -17.22
C ARG A 72 -7.08 -1.95 -17.22
N SER A 73 -7.67 -1.46 -16.14
CA SER A 73 -8.00 -0.04 -15.97
C SER A 73 -6.79 0.81 -15.57
N CYS A 74 -5.64 0.19 -15.24
CA CYS A 74 -4.42 0.91 -14.89
C CYS A 74 -3.66 1.37 -16.14
N SER A 75 -2.89 2.44 -16.00
CA SER A 75 -2.01 2.98 -17.05
C SER A 75 -0.92 1.99 -17.46
N SER A 76 -0.41 1.20 -16.51
CA SER A 76 0.58 0.16 -16.76
C SER A 76 0.45 -1.00 -15.78
N ARG A 77 1.01 -2.15 -16.17
CA ARG A 77 0.98 -3.41 -15.43
C ARG A 77 2.39 -4.00 -15.39
N LEU A 78 2.94 -4.12 -14.19
CA LEU A 78 4.25 -4.72 -13.93
C LEU A 78 4.10 -6.02 -13.14
N HIS A 79 5.10 -6.89 -13.22
CA HIS A 79 5.10 -8.14 -12.48
C HIS A 79 6.48 -8.47 -11.91
N ALA A 80 6.53 -8.78 -10.61
CA ALA A 80 7.68 -9.37 -9.96
C ALA A 80 7.33 -10.81 -9.57
N ALA A 81 8.05 -11.79 -10.13
CA ALA A 81 7.75 -13.22 -9.92
C ALA A 81 8.14 -13.74 -8.53
N GLN A 82 8.90 -12.96 -7.75
CA GLN A 82 9.30 -13.29 -6.39
C GLN A 82 8.05 -13.43 -5.49
N ARG A 83 7.99 -14.50 -4.71
CA ARG A 83 6.88 -14.77 -3.77
C ARG A 83 7.33 -14.46 -2.34
N PRO A 84 6.90 -13.35 -1.74
CA PRO A 84 7.25 -13.05 -0.36
C PRO A 84 6.56 -14.02 0.59
N SER A 85 7.27 -14.40 1.64
CA SER A 85 6.79 -15.19 2.77
C SER A 85 6.55 -14.33 4.02
N THR A 86 7.14 -13.13 4.07
CA THR A 86 7.01 -12.15 5.17
C THR A 86 6.66 -10.75 4.66
N LEU A 87 6.25 -9.86 5.57
CA LEU A 87 5.96 -8.47 5.22
C LEU A 87 7.25 -7.70 4.92
N THR A 88 8.36 -8.00 5.60
CA THR A 88 9.70 -7.48 5.23
C THR A 88 10.09 -7.87 3.82
N GLU A 89 9.99 -9.15 3.45
CA GLU A 89 10.36 -9.61 2.10
C GLU A 89 9.55 -8.88 1.03
N LEU A 90 8.24 -8.73 1.23
CA LEU A 90 7.41 -7.95 0.32
C LEU A 90 7.89 -6.51 0.18
N LYS A 91 8.24 -5.83 1.28
CA LYS A 91 8.77 -4.46 1.23
C LYS A 91 10.12 -4.39 0.52
N LEU A 92 10.98 -5.40 0.68
CA LEU A 92 12.27 -5.47 -0.02
C LEU A 92 12.09 -5.68 -1.53
N ILE A 93 11.16 -6.53 -1.95
CA ILE A 93 10.80 -6.68 -3.38
C ILE A 93 10.33 -5.34 -3.95
N VAL A 94 9.45 -4.64 -3.23
CA VAL A 94 8.99 -3.31 -3.67
C VAL A 94 10.15 -2.31 -3.74
N TYR A 95 11.08 -2.36 -2.78
CA TYR A 95 12.28 -1.52 -2.77
C TYR A 95 13.19 -1.80 -3.99
N GLU A 96 13.38 -3.06 -4.40
CA GLU A 96 14.13 -3.38 -5.61
C GLU A 96 13.49 -2.75 -6.87
N THR A 97 12.15 -2.74 -6.94
CA THR A 97 11.45 -2.09 -8.05
C THR A 97 11.51 -0.56 -8.02
N HIS A 98 11.85 0.04 -6.86
CA HIS A 98 11.89 1.49 -6.69
C HIS A 98 12.91 2.18 -7.59
N GLU A 99 14.05 1.54 -7.85
CA GLU A 99 15.12 2.11 -8.66
C GLU A 99 14.67 2.47 -10.08
N SER A 100 13.66 1.75 -10.61
CA SER A 100 13.09 1.99 -11.93
C SER A 100 12.12 3.18 -11.99
N MET A 101 11.57 3.62 -10.86
CA MET A 101 10.52 4.65 -10.78
C MET A 101 10.78 5.62 -9.62
N PRO A 102 11.88 6.42 -9.71
CA PRO A 102 12.22 7.38 -8.67
C PRO A 102 11.13 8.47 -8.54
N GLY A 103 10.67 8.69 -7.32
CA GLY A 103 9.66 9.69 -6.99
C GLY A 103 8.21 9.22 -7.04
N ALA A 104 7.93 7.98 -7.51
CA ALA A 104 6.60 7.39 -7.45
C ALA A 104 6.13 7.20 -5.99
N LEU A 105 4.81 7.23 -5.79
CA LEU A 105 4.18 6.90 -4.50
C LEU A 105 3.76 5.43 -4.50
N TYR A 106 4.43 4.62 -3.69
CA TYR A 106 4.14 3.20 -3.53
C TYR A 106 2.98 3.01 -2.55
N VAL A 107 1.90 2.42 -3.03
CA VAL A 107 0.69 2.16 -2.24
C VAL A 107 0.66 0.68 -1.87
N LEU A 108 0.87 0.36 -0.59
CA LEU A 108 0.93 -1.03 -0.12
C LEU A 108 -0.42 -1.52 0.40
N PRO A 109 -0.72 -2.83 0.23
CA PRO A 109 -2.01 -3.42 0.58
C PRO A 109 -2.14 -3.77 2.07
N PHE A 110 -1.41 -3.10 2.97
CA PHE A 110 -1.39 -3.51 4.38
C PHE A 110 -2.60 -3.03 5.16
N THR A 111 -3.28 -4.00 5.76
CA THR A 111 -4.35 -3.82 6.74
C THR A 111 -3.80 -3.35 8.09
N ALA A 112 -4.71 -3.01 9.00
CA ALA A 112 -4.34 -2.67 10.37
C ALA A 112 -3.61 -3.83 11.07
N GLU A 113 -4.10 -5.05 10.90
CA GLU A 113 -3.53 -6.26 11.49
C GLU A 113 -2.16 -6.60 10.89
N GLU A 114 -1.97 -6.44 9.59
CA GLU A 114 -0.67 -6.69 8.95
C GLU A 114 0.40 -5.70 9.42
N ILE A 115 0.08 -4.41 9.52
CA ILE A 115 1.03 -3.43 10.09
C ILE A 115 1.34 -3.76 11.54
N TYR A 116 0.32 -4.14 12.32
CA TYR A 116 0.51 -4.54 13.71
C TYR A 116 1.50 -5.71 13.83
N CYS A 117 1.30 -6.74 13.02
CA CYS A 117 2.14 -7.93 12.97
C CYS A 117 3.54 -7.64 12.44
N TYR A 118 3.69 -6.78 11.44
CA TYR A 118 5.00 -6.33 10.98
C TYR A 118 5.78 -5.64 12.11
N VAL A 119 5.13 -4.71 12.81
CA VAL A 119 5.81 -3.95 13.86
C VAL A 119 6.20 -4.84 15.03
N LEU A 120 5.29 -5.66 15.55
CA LEU A 120 5.60 -6.51 16.71
C LEU A 120 6.41 -7.76 16.37
N GLY A 121 6.12 -8.37 15.23
CA GLY A 121 6.68 -9.66 14.83
C GLY A 121 8.00 -9.57 14.08
N GLU A 122 8.32 -8.42 13.49
CA GLU A 122 9.56 -8.25 12.72
C GLU A 122 10.39 -7.09 13.29
N VAL A 123 9.83 -5.87 13.35
CA VAL A 123 10.58 -4.67 13.77
C VAL A 123 11.02 -4.73 15.24
N MET A 124 10.12 -5.06 16.16
CA MET A 124 10.45 -5.17 17.59
C MET A 124 11.42 -6.32 17.89
N LEU A 125 11.47 -7.34 17.02
CA LEU A 125 12.42 -8.44 17.13
C LEU A 125 13.76 -8.15 16.43
N GLY A 126 13.93 -6.94 15.88
CA GLY A 126 15.19 -6.45 15.33
C GLY A 126 15.32 -6.58 13.80
N ASP A 127 14.34 -7.18 13.10
CA ASP A 127 14.32 -7.15 11.65
C ASP A 127 13.75 -5.83 11.14
N ILE A 128 14.64 -4.85 11.00
CA ILE A 128 14.32 -3.50 10.52
C ILE A 128 14.56 -3.33 9.02
N SER A 129 14.96 -4.39 8.32
CA SER A 129 15.41 -4.33 6.92
C SER A 129 14.33 -3.76 6.01
N GLY A 130 13.06 -4.13 6.25
CA GLY A 130 11.92 -3.62 5.50
C GLY A 130 11.73 -2.10 5.61
N LEU A 131 12.24 -1.42 6.63
CA LEU A 131 12.14 0.04 6.79
C LEU A 131 12.99 0.81 5.76
N ILE A 132 13.85 0.12 5.01
CA ILE A 132 14.60 0.74 3.92
C ILE A 132 13.67 1.34 2.85
N LEU A 133 12.49 0.75 2.65
CA LEU A 133 11.51 1.23 1.68
C LEU A 133 11.00 2.64 2.05
N GLU A 134 10.58 2.87 3.30
CA GLU A 134 10.13 4.20 3.75
C GLU A 134 11.27 5.21 3.85
N LYS A 135 12.49 4.75 4.08
CA LYS A 135 13.67 5.62 4.09
C LYS A 135 13.97 6.16 2.69
N SER A 136 13.72 5.36 1.65
CA SER A 136 14.20 5.62 0.29
C SER A 136 13.09 6.00 -0.70
N ALA A 137 11.83 5.66 -0.43
CA ALA A 137 10.72 5.88 -1.34
C ALA A 137 9.55 6.59 -0.63
N ARG A 138 8.66 7.18 -1.43
CA ARG A 138 7.36 7.67 -0.95
C ARG A 138 6.42 6.48 -0.80
N VAL A 139 5.87 6.29 0.40
CA VAL A 139 5.06 5.11 0.72
C VAL A 139 3.73 5.51 1.36
N ALA A 140 2.66 4.83 0.95
CA ALA A 140 1.31 5.00 1.48
C ALA A 140 0.73 3.67 1.99
N TYR A 141 0.03 3.76 3.14
CA TYR A 141 -0.70 2.65 3.77
C TYR A 141 -2.18 3.01 3.94
N PRO A 142 -2.96 3.13 2.86
CA PRO A 142 -4.33 3.65 2.94
C PRO A 142 -5.33 2.67 3.54
N LEU A 143 -4.95 1.41 3.77
CA LEU A 143 -5.75 0.39 4.47
C LEU A 143 -5.34 0.19 5.94
N ALA A 144 -4.42 1.00 6.47
CA ALA A 144 -3.86 0.84 7.83
C ALA A 144 -4.85 0.95 8.99
N THR A 145 -6.06 1.44 8.75
CA THR A 145 -7.14 1.51 9.74
C THR A 145 -8.33 0.62 9.36
N THR A 146 -8.15 -0.26 8.38
CA THR A 146 -9.17 -1.19 7.89
C THR A 146 -8.78 -2.58 8.34
N SER A 147 -9.70 -3.25 9.02
CA SER A 147 -9.50 -4.62 9.49
C SER A 147 -9.67 -5.64 8.37
N ILE A 148 -9.01 -6.79 8.48
CA ILE A 148 -9.22 -7.92 7.55
C ILE A 148 -10.70 -8.32 7.50
N THR A 149 -11.38 -8.38 8.65
CA THR A 149 -12.81 -8.72 8.71
C THR A 149 -13.71 -7.67 8.03
N GLU A 150 -13.31 -6.39 7.99
CA GLU A 150 -14.02 -5.38 7.19
C GLU A 150 -13.83 -5.63 5.69
N ILE A 151 -12.64 -6.05 5.26
CA ILE A 151 -12.32 -6.35 3.86
C ILE A 151 -13.13 -7.55 3.38
N GLU A 152 -13.11 -8.65 4.14
CA GLU A 152 -13.85 -9.88 3.81
C GLU A 152 -15.34 -9.64 3.57
N LYS A 153 -15.95 -8.69 4.30
CA LYS A 153 -17.36 -8.31 4.13
C LYS A 153 -17.64 -7.54 2.85
N LEU A 154 -16.61 -6.93 2.24
CA LEU A 154 -16.72 -6.06 1.07
C LEU A 154 -16.19 -6.70 -0.21
N THR A 155 -15.47 -7.82 -0.11
CA THR A 155 -14.84 -8.48 -1.24
C THR A 155 -15.31 -9.91 -1.39
N MET A 156 -15.74 -10.30 -2.58
CA MET A 156 -16.11 -11.69 -2.93
C MET A 156 -15.08 -12.30 -3.89
N VAL A 157 -13.80 -12.28 -3.54
CA VAL A 157 -12.74 -12.85 -4.39
C VAL A 157 -12.72 -14.38 -4.21
N SER A 158 -12.81 -15.12 -5.32
CA SER A 158 -13.15 -16.54 -5.35
C SER A 158 -11.97 -17.50 -5.08
N LYS A 159 -10.72 -17.02 -5.21
CA LYS A 159 -9.49 -17.78 -4.93
C LYS A 159 -8.51 -16.89 -4.19
N GLN A 160 -8.36 -17.11 -2.88
CA GLN A 160 -7.55 -16.25 -2.02
C GLN A 160 -6.36 -17.04 -1.50
N GLU A 161 -5.15 -16.51 -1.73
CA GLU A 161 -4.02 -16.90 -0.91
C GLU A 161 -4.20 -16.26 0.48
N ALA A 162 -3.85 -17.01 1.53
CA ALA A 162 -3.79 -16.47 2.87
C ALA A 162 -2.88 -15.22 2.86
N GLY A 163 -3.31 -14.12 3.49
CA GLY A 163 -2.43 -12.96 3.68
C GLY A 163 -1.11 -13.36 4.35
N LEU A 164 -0.09 -12.52 4.24
CA LEU A 164 1.28 -12.77 4.74
C LEU A 164 1.39 -12.80 6.28
N LEU A 165 0.28 -13.04 6.98
CA LEU A 165 0.21 -13.19 8.42
C LEU A 165 0.64 -14.60 8.83
N SER A 166 1.78 -14.69 9.50
CA SER A 166 2.27 -15.93 10.10
C SER A 166 1.27 -16.50 11.14
N PRO A 167 1.26 -17.82 11.38
CA PRO A 167 0.38 -18.44 12.37
C PRO A 167 0.56 -17.85 13.78
N SER A 168 1.80 -17.56 14.18
CA SER A 168 2.12 -16.93 15.46
C SER A 168 1.51 -15.52 15.58
N CYS A 169 1.54 -14.75 14.48
CA CYS A 169 0.91 -13.44 14.43
C CYS A 169 -0.61 -13.52 14.56
N ARG A 170 -1.26 -14.50 13.91
CA ARG A 170 -2.71 -14.71 14.07
C ARG A 170 -3.07 -15.04 15.52
N LYS A 171 -2.30 -15.93 16.15
CA LYS A 171 -2.48 -16.28 17.56
C LYS A 171 -2.32 -15.06 18.47
N LEU A 172 -1.30 -14.22 18.23
CA LEU A 172 -1.11 -12.97 18.97
C LEU A 172 -2.30 -12.02 18.82
N LEU A 173 -2.79 -11.83 17.60
CA LEU A 173 -3.97 -11.00 17.33
C LEU A 173 -5.21 -11.53 18.05
N GLU A 174 -5.40 -12.85 18.10
CA GLU A 174 -6.50 -13.48 18.83
C GLU A 174 -6.40 -13.23 20.34
N GLU A 175 -5.21 -13.42 20.93
CA GLU A 175 -4.96 -13.18 22.36
C GLU A 175 -5.15 -11.71 22.76
N LEU A 176 -4.87 -10.78 21.84
CA LEU A 176 -4.95 -9.34 22.08
C LEU A 176 -6.24 -8.68 21.58
N ARG A 177 -7.14 -9.44 20.96
CA ARG A 177 -8.35 -8.93 20.26
C ARG A 177 -9.25 -8.03 21.12
N SER A 178 -9.28 -8.26 22.44
CA SER A 178 -10.07 -7.47 23.40
C SER A 178 -9.25 -6.47 24.21
N ARG A 179 -7.92 -6.43 24.01
CA ARG A 179 -6.97 -5.67 24.84
C ARG A 179 -6.27 -4.56 24.07
N VAL A 180 -6.15 -4.69 22.75
CA VAL A 180 -5.39 -3.75 21.91
C VAL A 180 -6.17 -3.49 20.63
N GLU A 181 -6.23 -2.22 20.23
CA GLU A 181 -6.74 -1.80 18.93
C GLU A 181 -5.59 -1.77 17.91
N PRO A 182 -5.54 -2.67 16.90
CA PRO A 182 -4.46 -2.69 15.91
C PRO A 182 -4.27 -1.35 15.19
N GLN A 183 -5.36 -0.60 15.00
CA GLN A 183 -5.35 0.70 14.34
C GLN A 183 -4.47 1.73 15.07
N ALA A 184 -4.35 1.65 16.39
CA ALA A 184 -3.54 2.58 17.17
C ALA A 184 -2.04 2.44 16.86
N LEU A 185 -1.56 1.19 16.75
CA LEU A 185 -0.16 0.93 16.38
C LEU A 185 0.11 1.30 14.93
N SER A 186 -0.83 1.01 14.03
CA SER A 186 -0.72 1.42 12.62
C SER A 186 -0.62 2.93 12.45
N TRP A 187 -1.36 3.69 13.26
CA TRP A 187 -1.25 5.15 13.29
C TRP A 187 0.12 5.64 13.76
N LEU A 188 0.67 5.03 14.81
CA LEU A 188 2.02 5.34 15.28
C LEU A 188 3.04 5.05 14.18
N TYR A 189 2.97 3.86 13.59
CA TYR A 189 3.86 3.43 12.50
C TYR A 189 3.87 4.42 11.34
N ILE A 190 2.69 4.77 10.81
CA ILE A 190 2.58 5.72 9.69
C ILE A 190 3.20 7.07 10.06
N ARG A 191 2.86 7.61 11.24
CA ARG A 191 3.36 8.93 11.65
C ARG A 191 4.88 8.96 11.80
N THR A 192 5.46 7.86 12.31
CA THR A 192 6.89 7.76 12.55
C THR A 192 7.67 7.54 11.26
N PHE A 193 7.24 6.64 10.38
CA PHE A 193 8.10 6.18 9.27
C PHE A 193 7.74 6.78 7.91
N THR A 194 6.47 7.09 7.64
CA THR A 194 6.06 7.54 6.29
C THR A 194 6.23 9.04 6.05
N LYS A 195 6.26 9.86 7.11
CA LYS A 195 6.31 11.33 6.99
C LYS A 195 7.69 11.87 6.60
N HIS A 196 8.75 11.11 6.80
CA HIS A 196 10.12 11.64 6.66
C HIS A 196 10.54 11.90 5.21
N TYR A 197 9.96 11.20 4.23
CA TYR A 197 10.33 11.39 2.83
C TYR A 197 9.61 12.58 2.17
N ALA A 198 8.34 12.84 2.52
CA ALA A 198 7.55 13.94 1.96
C ALA A 198 8.15 15.33 2.24
N ALA A 199 8.96 15.47 3.30
CA ALA A 199 9.62 16.72 3.67
C ALA A 199 10.98 16.95 2.98
N ARG A 200 11.53 15.95 2.26
CA ARG A 200 12.92 15.98 1.75
C ARG A 200 13.06 16.37 0.28
N GLU A 201 12.00 16.30 -0.52
CA GLU A 201 12.07 16.73 -1.92
C GLU A 201 11.63 18.19 -2.08
N PRO A 202 12.47 19.09 -2.64
CA PRO A 202 12.01 20.40 -3.08
C PRO A 202 10.99 20.23 -4.23
N PRO A 203 10.04 21.16 -4.39
CA PRO A 203 9.13 21.14 -5.53
C PRO A 203 9.96 21.18 -6.82
N ARG A 204 9.74 20.21 -7.72
CA ARG A 204 10.37 20.21 -9.05
C ARG A 204 10.02 21.53 -9.73
N SER A 205 11.04 22.33 -10.06
CA SER A 205 10.87 23.55 -10.83
C SER A 205 10.21 23.21 -12.17
N LEU A 206 9.12 23.90 -12.49
CA LEU A 206 8.47 23.83 -13.79
C LEU A 206 9.51 24.10 -14.88
N PRO A 207 9.47 23.38 -16.03
CA PRO A 207 10.32 23.73 -17.15
C PRO A 207 10.01 25.16 -17.58
N SER A 208 11.05 26.00 -17.56
CA SER A 208 11.00 27.38 -18.03
C SER A 208 10.41 27.39 -19.43
N ARG A 209 9.22 28.00 -19.60
CA ARG A 209 8.69 28.29 -20.94
C ARG A 209 9.72 29.18 -21.63
N GLU A 210 10.42 28.63 -22.61
CA GLU A 210 11.16 29.43 -23.59
C GLU A 210 10.17 30.39 -24.24
N VAL A 211 10.28 31.66 -23.89
CA VAL A 211 9.63 32.74 -24.61
C VAL A 211 10.33 32.82 -25.96
N LYS A 212 9.73 32.21 -26.98
CA LYS A 212 10.07 32.52 -28.38
C LYS A 212 9.78 34.00 -28.59
N LYS A 213 10.85 34.80 -28.67
CA LYS A 213 10.76 36.17 -29.20
C LYS A 213 10.40 36.08 -30.68
N VAL A 214 9.29 36.72 -31.04
CA VAL A 214 8.91 37.06 -32.42
C VAL A 214 9.71 38.27 -32.85
#